data_AF-A0A6B3GDY4-F1
#
_entry.id   AF-A0A6B3GDY4-F1
#
_cell.length_a   1.000
_cell.length_b   1.000
_cell.length_c   1.000
_cell.angle_alpha   90.00
_cell.angle_beta   90.00
_cell.angle_gamma   90.00
#
_symmetry.space_group_name_H-M   'P 1'
#
loop_
_entity.id
_entity.type
_entity.pdbx_description
1 polymer ?
#
loop_
_entity_poly.entity_id
_entity_poly.type
_entity_poly.pdbx_seq_one_letter_code
_entity_poly.pdbx_strand_id
1 'polypeptide(L)'
;MSLRRRSPRVPHLLLAASLLGALLAPSAAAASAHRSPSGEPGGTGGTGGRGLPLRVATYNIHAGAGMDGVFDLDRQTAELRSLQADVIGLQEVDRHWGSRSEWRDLAGELARRLRMHVSFAPIY
;
A
#
# COMPACT_ATOMS: atom_id res chain seq x y z
N MET A 1 -33.93 39.50 27.18
CA MET A 1 -33.76 38.37 28.13
C MET A 1 -32.91 37.32 27.46
N SER A 2 -31.85 36.90 28.14
CA SER A 2 -30.72 36.14 27.62
C SER A 2 -30.87 34.64 27.94
N LEU A 3 -30.02 33.84 27.28
CA LEU A 3 -29.59 32.46 27.60
C LEU A 3 -30.48 31.33 27.04
N ARG A 4 -29.97 30.25 26.45
CA ARG A 4 -28.62 29.73 26.18
C ARG A 4 -28.81 28.57 25.18
N ARG A 5 -28.03 28.53 24.09
CA ARG A 5 -27.87 27.30 23.29
C ARG A 5 -27.18 26.25 24.17
N ARG A 6 -27.82 25.09 24.38
CA ARG A 6 -27.20 23.92 25.01
C ARG A 6 -26.74 22.96 23.92
N SER A 7 -25.44 22.96 23.63
CA SER A 7 -24.78 21.89 22.89
C SER A 7 -24.51 20.72 23.85
N PRO A 8 -24.94 19.48 23.53
CA PRO A 8 -24.54 18.32 24.31
C PRO A 8 -23.08 17.98 23.98
N ARG A 9 -22.25 17.90 25.02
CA ARG A 9 -20.86 17.42 24.94
C ARG A 9 -20.91 15.90 24.84
N VAL A 10 -20.36 15.35 23.75
CA VAL A 10 -20.17 13.90 23.59
C VAL A 10 -18.99 13.50 24.50
N PRO A 11 -19.15 12.61 25.48
CA PRO A 11 -18.02 12.07 26.21
C PRO A 11 -17.32 11.03 25.33
N HIS A 12 -16.04 11.28 25.04
CA HIS A 12 -15.15 10.28 24.46
C HIS A 12 -14.97 9.13 25.47
N LEU A 13 -15.69 8.03 25.26
CA LEU A 13 -15.42 6.79 25.98
C LEU A 13 -14.25 6.08 25.28
N LEU A 14 -13.06 6.30 25.81
CA LEU A 14 -11.87 5.50 25.51
C LEU A 14 -12.02 4.14 26.22
N LEU A 15 -12.46 3.11 25.51
CA LEU A 15 -12.24 1.73 25.95
C LEU A 15 -10.92 1.24 25.35
N ALA A 16 -9.86 1.32 26.15
CA ALA A 16 -8.61 0.63 25.92
C ALA A 16 -8.85 -0.87 26.18
N ALA A 17 -8.97 -1.66 25.12
CA ALA A 17 -8.93 -3.12 25.21
C ALA A 17 -7.47 -3.58 25.00
N SER A 18 -6.73 -3.68 26.10
CA SER A 18 -5.46 -4.38 26.15
C SER A 18 -5.72 -5.89 26.15
N LEU A 19 -5.55 -6.53 24.99
CA LEU A 19 -5.37 -7.98 24.89
C LEU A 19 -4.00 -8.25 24.31
N LEU A 20 -3.05 -8.40 25.24
CA LEU A 20 -1.72 -8.91 25.02
C LEU A 20 -1.83 -10.41 24.70
N GLY A 21 -1.80 -10.74 23.41
CA GLY A 21 -1.73 -12.11 22.91
C GLY A 21 -0.47 -12.29 22.07
N ALA A 22 0.59 -12.81 22.68
CA ALA A 22 1.78 -13.22 21.96
C ALA A 22 1.46 -14.47 21.11
N LEU A 23 1.46 -14.32 19.78
CA LEU A 23 1.62 -15.44 18.86
C LEU A 23 2.91 -15.24 18.06
N LEU A 24 3.94 -15.99 18.43
CA LEU A 24 5.00 -16.34 17.49
C LEU A 24 4.38 -17.22 16.41
N ALA A 25 4.33 -16.74 15.18
CA ALA A 25 4.11 -17.57 14.01
C ALA A 25 5.12 -17.19 12.92
N PRO A 26 6.16 -18.02 12.68
CA PRO A 26 6.84 -18.00 11.41
C PRO A 26 6.04 -18.91 10.47
N SER A 27 5.39 -18.36 9.45
CA SER A 27 5.05 -19.15 8.28
C SER A 27 5.50 -18.43 7.01
N ALA A 28 6.48 -19.06 6.37
CA ALA A 28 7.06 -18.62 5.11
C ALA A 28 6.01 -18.69 4.01
N ALA A 29 5.58 -17.54 3.50
CA ALA A 29 5.03 -17.48 2.15
C ALA A 29 6.21 -17.50 1.19
N ALA A 30 6.65 -18.70 0.80
CA ALA A 30 7.48 -18.88 -0.37
C ALA A 30 6.72 -18.28 -1.56
N ALA A 31 7.17 -17.12 -2.04
CA ALA A 31 6.75 -16.62 -3.33
C ALA A 31 7.09 -17.70 -4.35
N SER A 32 6.08 -18.40 -4.85
CA SER A 32 6.24 -19.36 -5.92
C SER A 32 6.62 -18.58 -7.17
N ALA A 33 7.93 -18.43 -7.37
CA ALA A 33 8.46 -17.95 -8.62
C ALA A 33 8.07 -18.97 -9.69
N HIS A 34 7.30 -18.55 -10.68
CA HIS A 34 7.03 -19.34 -11.88
C HIS A 34 8.38 -19.64 -12.55
N ARG A 35 8.94 -20.82 -12.26
CA ARG A 35 10.21 -21.26 -12.84
C ARG A 35 9.88 -21.87 -14.20
N SER A 36 10.07 -21.10 -15.27
CA SER A 36 10.01 -21.62 -16.63
C SER A 36 11.08 -22.71 -16.81
N PRO A 37 10.77 -23.84 -17.46
CA PRO A 37 11.74 -24.91 -17.65
C PRO A 37 12.86 -24.44 -18.57
N SER A 38 14.10 -24.58 -18.09
CA SER A 38 15.32 -24.32 -18.84
C SER A 38 15.40 -25.30 -20.02
N GLY A 39 15.39 -24.77 -21.24
CA GLY A 39 15.72 -25.52 -22.45
C GLY A 39 17.18 -25.99 -22.44
N GLU A 40 17.38 -27.17 -23.01
CA GLU A 40 18.65 -27.87 -23.22
C GLU A 40 19.74 -27.01 -23.90
N PRO A 41 21.04 -27.29 -23.66
CA PRO A 41 22.14 -26.59 -24.33
C PRO A 41 22.40 -27.21 -25.71
N GLY A 42 21.58 -26.85 -26.69
CA GLY A 42 21.83 -27.08 -28.12
C GLY A 42 22.17 -25.75 -28.81
N GLY A 43 23.41 -25.61 -29.29
CA GLY A 43 23.96 -24.35 -29.79
C GLY A 43 23.24 -23.76 -31.02
N THR A 44 23.12 -22.44 -31.02
CA THR A 44 23.39 -21.51 -32.14
C THR A 44 23.03 -20.10 -31.69
N GLY A 45 24.03 -19.20 -31.64
CA GLY A 45 24.02 -17.73 -31.74
C GLY A 45 22.78 -16.87 -31.46
N GLY A 46 21.80 -17.31 -30.68
CA GLY A 46 20.66 -16.48 -30.29
C GLY A 46 21.12 -15.48 -29.25
N THR A 47 20.81 -14.20 -29.45
CA THR A 47 20.71 -13.21 -28.38
C THR A 47 19.61 -13.65 -27.42
N GLY A 48 19.87 -14.73 -26.68
CA GLY A 48 19.01 -15.25 -25.63
C GLY A 48 19.06 -14.24 -24.51
N GLY A 49 18.22 -13.20 -24.63
CA GLY A 49 18.03 -12.20 -23.59
C GLY A 49 17.73 -12.96 -22.31
N ARG A 50 18.68 -12.93 -21.37
CA ARG A 50 18.43 -13.46 -20.03
C ARG A 50 17.23 -12.70 -19.50
N GLY A 51 16.08 -13.36 -19.41
CA GLY A 51 14.89 -12.78 -18.82
C GLY A 51 15.24 -12.30 -17.42
N LEU A 52 15.20 -10.99 -17.20
CA LEU A 52 15.34 -10.42 -15.88
C LEU A 52 14.03 -10.69 -15.13
N PRO A 53 14.06 -11.32 -13.95
CA PRO A 53 12.85 -11.53 -13.17
C PRO A 53 12.24 -10.18 -12.81
N LEU A 54 10.95 -9.99 -13.08
CA LEU A 54 10.18 -8.79 -12.76
C LEU A 54 9.19 -9.12 -11.65
N ARG A 55 9.24 -8.41 -10.52
CA ARG A 55 8.26 -8.51 -9.45
C ARG A 55 7.19 -7.44 -9.61
N VAL A 56 5.96 -7.88 -9.83
CA VAL A 56 4.78 -7.00 -9.93
C VAL A 56 3.87 -7.24 -8.74
N ALA A 57 3.38 -6.18 -8.13
CA ALA A 57 2.42 -6.24 -7.03
C ALA A 57 1.20 -5.36 -7.32
N THR A 58 0.06 -5.72 -6.73
CA THR A 58 -1.11 -4.85 -6.64
C THR A 58 -1.49 -4.66 -5.19
N TYR A 59 -1.89 -3.45 -4.81
CA TYR A 59 -2.23 -3.13 -3.43
C TYR A 59 -3.29 -2.04 -3.37
N ASN A 60 -4.30 -2.24 -2.52
CA ASN A 60 -5.29 -1.22 -2.20
C ASN A 60 -4.85 -0.47 -0.94
N ILE A 61 -4.57 0.83 -1.05
CA ILE A 61 -4.08 1.64 0.07
C ILE A 61 -5.21 2.22 0.93
N HIS A 62 -6.48 1.95 0.61
CA HIS A 62 -7.66 2.44 1.32
C HIS A 62 -7.59 3.96 1.59
N ALA A 63 -7.24 4.73 0.55
CA ALA A 63 -6.99 6.18 0.63
C ALA A 63 -5.99 6.64 1.70
N GLY A 64 -5.01 5.78 2.02
CA GLY A 64 -3.97 6.02 3.01
C GLY A 64 -4.30 5.48 4.40
N ALA A 65 -5.49 4.92 4.61
CA ALA A 65 -5.90 4.38 5.90
C ALA A 65 -5.40 2.95 6.12
N GLY A 66 -5.10 2.61 7.37
CA GLY A 66 -4.86 1.23 7.79
C GLY A 66 -6.18 0.50 8.09
N MET A 67 -6.07 -0.77 8.52
CA MET A 67 -7.23 -1.56 8.97
C MET A 67 -7.91 -0.97 10.22
N ASP A 68 -7.21 -0.10 10.94
CA ASP A 68 -7.71 0.70 12.05
C ASP A 68 -8.51 1.94 11.61
N GLY A 69 -8.62 2.18 10.30
CA GLY A 69 -9.27 3.37 9.75
C GLY A 69 -8.47 4.66 9.93
N VAL A 70 -7.22 4.58 10.41
CA VAL A 70 -6.37 5.74 10.65
C VAL A 70 -5.55 6.03 9.40
N PHE A 71 -5.59 7.27 8.92
CA PHE A 71 -4.72 7.72 7.84
C PHE A 71 -3.26 7.79 8.34
N ASP A 72 -2.37 7.05 7.67
CA ASP A 72 -0.93 7.06 7.96
C ASP A 72 -0.15 6.71 6.70
N LEU A 73 0.34 7.74 6.01
CA LEU A 73 1.07 7.55 4.76
C LEU A 73 2.48 6.97 4.96
N ASP A 74 3.08 7.13 6.14
CA ASP A 74 4.40 6.55 6.44
C ASP A 74 4.27 5.03 6.60
N ARG A 75 3.22 4.57 7.27
CA ARG A 75 2.84 3.16 7.34
C ARG A 75 2.59 2.56 5.95
N GLN A 76 1.80 3.22 5.10
CA GLN A 76 1.59 2.76 3.72
C GLN A 76 2.89 2.68 2.93
N THR A 77 3.79 3.66 3.11
CA THR A 77 5.10 3.66 2.46
C THR A 77 5.95 2.46 2.91
N ALA A 78 5.93 2.14 4.20
CA ALA A 78 6.66 0.99 4.74
C ALA A 78 6.13 -0.33 4.17
N GLU A 79 4.80 -0.48 4.10
CA GLU A 79 4.17 -1.67 3.50
C GLU A 79 4.52 -1.81 2.01
N LEU A 80 4.41 -0.74 1.21
CA LEU A 80 4.75 -0.79 -0.21
C LEU A 80 6.24 -1.11 -0.46
N ARG A 81 7.14 -0.65 0.43
CA ARG A 81 8.57 -1.03 0.37
C ARG A 81 8.80 -2.51 0.69
N SER A 82 8.00 -3.08 1.60
CA SER A 82 8.15 -4.47 2.03
C SER A 82 7.85 -5.47 0.90
N LEU A 83 7.04 -5.06 -0.09
CA LEU A 83 6.74 -5.85 -1.28
C LEU A 83 7.99 -6.14 -2.14
N GLN A 84 9.00 -5.26 -2.05
CA GLN A 84 10.20 -5.29 -2.89
C GLN A 84 9.87 -5.43 -4.40
N ALA A 85 8.80 -4.76 -4.84
CA ALA A 85 8.29 -4.86 -6.20
C ALA A 85 8.96 -3.85 -7.14
N ASP A 86 9.15 -4.24 -8.40
CA ASP A 86 9.64 -3.38 -9.47
C ASP A 86 8.51 -2.53 -10.06
N VAL A 87 7.28 -3.06 -10.05
CA VAL A 87 6.06 -2.37 -10.51
C VAL A 87 4.96 -2.59 -9.48
N ILE A 88 4.27 -1.51 -9.11
CA ILE A 88 3.16 -1.54 -8.16
C ILE A 88 1.92 -0.91 -8.79
N GLY A 89 0.84 -1.70 -8.93
CA GLY A 89 -0.49 -1.20 -9.22
C GLY A 89 -1.20 -0.81 -7.93
N LEU A 90 -1.65 0.45 -7.81
CA LEU A 90 -2.35 0.94 -6.62
C LEU A 90 -3.83 1.18 -6.87
N GLN A 91 -4.66 0.88 -5.87
CA GLN A 91 -6.11 1.11 -5.86
C GLN A 91 -6.49 2.06 -4.72
N GLU A 92 -7.63 2.74 -4.86
CA GLU A 92 -8.13 3.77 -3.92
C GLU A 92 -7.11 4.88 -3.63
N VAL A 93 -6.41 5.32 -4.68
CA VAL A 93 -5.45 6.42 -4.58
C VAL A 93 -6.17 7.74 -4.83
N ASP A 94 -6.28 8.55 -3.79
CA ASP A 94 -6.82 9.90 -3.90
C ASP A 94 -5.79 10.90 -4.43
N ARG A 95 -6.27 11.84 -5.24
CA ARG A 95 -5.53 13.07 -5.58
C ARG A 95 -6.44 14.27 -5.35
N HIS A 96 -6.21 14.96 -4.24
CA HIS A 96 -7.03 16.10 -3.80
C HIS A 96 -8.53 15.80 -3.75
N TRP A 97 -8.90 14.56 -3.37
CA TRP A 97 -10.29 14.08 -3.46
C TRP A 97 -11.14 14.46 -2.24
N GLY A 98 -10.59 14.34 -1.03
CA GLY A 98 -11.39 14.60 0.17
C GLY A 98 -10.61 14.49 1.47
N SER A 99 -11.32 14.70 2.59
CA SER A 99 -10.74 14.68 3.93
C SER A 99 -10.17 13.32 4.35
N ARG A 100 -10.67 12.21 3.78
CA ARG A 100 -10.17 10.84 4.07
C ARG A 100 -8.70 10.64 3.71
N SER A 101 -8.19 11.44 2.78
CA SER A 101 -6.81 11.47 2.30
C SER A 101 -6.13 12.81 2.60
N GLU A 102 -6.69 13.58 3.54
CA GLU A 102 -6.22 14.92 3.89
C GLU A 102 -6.12 15.88 2.70
N TRP A 103 -6.92 15.67 1.64
CA TRP A 103 -6.82 16.42 0.38
C TRP A 103 -5.44 16.34 -0.29
N ARG A 104 -4.66 15.28 -0.07
CA ARG A 104 -3.29 15.14 -0.58
C ARG A 104 -3.24 14.55 -1.99
N ASP A 105 -2.10 14.72 -2.65
CA ASP A 105 -1.76 13.99 -3.88
C ASP A 105 -1.06 12.67 -3.50
N LEU A 106 -1.83 11.65 -3.11
CA LEU A 106 -1.24 10.40 -2.61
C LEU A 106 -0.40 9.71 -3.68
N ALA A 107 -0.81 9.78 -4.95
CA ALA A 107 -0.05 9.23 -6.07
C ALA A 107 1.34 9.86 -6.17
N GLY A 108 1.42 11.19 -6.21
CA GLY A 108 2.69 11.92 -6.29
C GLY A 108 3.55 11.77 -5.04
N GLU A 109 2.93 11.74 -3.85
CA GLU A 109 3.66 11.58 -2.60
C GLU A 109 4.26 10.19 -2.42
N LEU A 110 3.50 9.13 -2.71
CA LEU A 110 4.01 7.76 -2.68
C LEU A 110 5.13 7.57 -3.70
N ALA A 111 4.99 8.12 -4.90
CA ALA A 111 6.04 8.09 -5.93
C ALA A 111 7.37 8.66 -5.41
N ARG A 112 7.34 9.87 -4.81
CA ARG A 112 8.52 10.50 -4.21
C ARG A 112 9.13 9.67 -3.08
N ARG A 113 8.29 9.13 -2.19
CA ARG A 113 8.72 8.34 -1.02
C ARG A 113 9.31 6.99 -1.39
N LEU A 114 8.77 6.35 -2.43
CA LEU A 114 9.23 5.07 -2.97
C LEU A 114 10.37 5.24 -3.98
N ARG A 115 10.63 6.47 -4.43
CA ARG A 115 11.57 6.79 -5.53
C ARG A 115 11.19 6.06 -6.83
N MET A 116 9.90 6.01 -7.12
CA MET A 116 9.33 5.39 -8.31
C MET A 116 8.70 6.43 -9.23
N HIS A 117 8.60 6.11 -10.51
CA HIS A 117 7.79 6.88 -11.44
C HIS A 117 6.31 6.57 -11.23
N VAL A 118 5.44 7.56 -11.47
CA VAL A 118 4.00 7.40 -11.32
C VAL A 118 3.27 7.77 -12.60
N SER A 119 2.28 6.95 -12.92
CA SER A 119 1.22 7.27 -13.87
C SER A 119 -0.10 7.13 -13.11
N PHE A 120 -1.00 8.08 -13.30
CA PHE A 120 -2.28 8.12 -12.59
C PHE A 120 -3.41 8.26 -13.60
N ALA A 121 -4.40 7.38 -13.50
CA ALA A 121 -5.62 7.44 -14.30
C ALA A 121 -6.76 7.97 -13.40
N PRO A 122 -7.22 9.22 -13.62
CA PRO A 122 -8.39 9.72 -12.91
C PRO A 122 -9.64 8.95 -13.33
N ILE A 123 -10.61 8.89 -12.43
CA ILE A 123 -11.88 8.18 -12.66
C ILE A 123 -12.86 9.00 -13.50
N TYR A 124 -12.55 10.28 -13.79
CA TYR A 124 -13.34 11.22 -14.59
C TYR A 124 -12.43 12.21 -15.31
#